data_AF-A0A0C1JGM4-F1
#
_entry.id   AF-A0A0C1JGM4-F1
#
_cell.length_a   1.000
_cell.length_b   1.000
_cell.length_c   1.000
_cell.angle_alpha   90.00
_cell.angle_beta   90.00
_cell.angle_gamma   90.00
#
_symmetry.space_group_name_H-M   'P 1'
#
loop_
_entity.id
_entity.type
_entity.pdbx_description
1 polymer ?
#
loop_
_entity_poly.entity_id
_entity_poly.type
_entity_poly.pdbx_seq_one_letter_code
_entity_poly.pdbx_strand_id
1 'polypeptide(L)' 'MTYDAGTEDAGAKQTWFADGTMDWRGQSGLWRVDDQKYCSMFPNDDAPEWRCYDFAISTDGTRIRFERGGRVWVASFEG' A
#
# COMPACT_ATOMS: atom_id res chain seq x y z
N MET A 1 -14.42 -3.82 9.71
CA MET A 1 -13.65 -4.62 8.74
C MET A 1 -12.21 -4.24 8.98
N THR A 2 -11.37 -5.20 9.35
CA THR A 2 -9.96 -4.98 9.69
C THR A 2 -9.16 -5.82 8.73
N TYR A 3 -8.07 -5.29 8.22
CA TYR A 3 -7.39 -5.78 7.04
C TYR A 3 -5.95 -6.08 7.44
N ASP A 4 -5.36 -7.16 6.96
CA ASP A 4 -3.99 -7.56 7.26
C ASP A 4 -3.35 -7.98 5.94
N ALA A 5 -2.26 -7.35 5.50
CA ALA A 5 -1.63 -7.69 4.22
C ALA A 5 -0.12 -7.80 4.36
N GLY A 6 0.46 -8.93 3.92
CA GLY A 6 1.90 -9.24 3.92
C GLY A 6 2.50 -9.24 2.52
N THR A 7 3.81 -8.96 2.41
CA THR A 7 4.57 -9.04 1.15
C THR A 7 5.44 -10.29 1.09
N GLU A 8 5.44 -11.01 -0.03
CA GLU A 8 6.57 -11.86 -0.42
C GLU A 8 7.57 -11.05 -1.27
N ASP A 9 8.83 -11.23 -0.89
CA ASP A 9 10.09 -10.62 -1.35
C ASP A 9 10.47 -9.21 -0.85
N ALA A 10 11.58 -9.19 -0.08
CA ALA A 10 12.21 -8.08 0.67
C ALA A 10 11.68 -7.71 2.08
N GLY A 11 10.85 -8.56 2.71
CA GLY A 11 10.63 -8.52 4.16
C GLY A 11 10.02 -7.22 4.73
N ALA A 12 9.27 -6.46 3.94
CA ALA A 12 8.55 -5.27 4.41
C ALA A 12 7.06 -5.42 4.13
N LYS A 13 6.37 -6.02 5.11
CA LYS A 13 4.91 -6.17 5.14
C LYS A 13 4.25 -4.78 5.21
N GLN A 14 3.36 -4.49 4.27
CA GLN A 14 2.46 -3.33 4.31
C GLN A 14 1.02 -3.84 4.31
N THR A 15 0.27 -3.46 5.33
CA THR A 15 -1.14 -3.79 5.52
C THR A 15 -1.99 -2.60 5.13
N TRP A 16 -3.04 -2.80 4.33
CA TRP A 16 -3.98 -1.73 3.94
C TRP A 16 -5.35 -1.99 4.51
N PHE A 17 -5.88 -1.03 5.26
CA PHE A 17 -7.22 -1.05 5.83
C PHE A 17 -8.19 -0.25 4.96
N ALA A 18 -9.35 -0.77 4.56
CA ALA A 18 -10.31 -0.01 3.74
C ALA A 18 -11.08 1.10 4.46
N ASP A 19 -10.73 1.42 5.72
CA ASP A 19 -11.01 2.75 6.27
C ASP A 19 -10.04 3.82 5.73
N GLY A 20 -9.10 3.44 4.86
CA GLY A 20 -8.09 4.31 4.27
C GLY A 20 -6.79 4.38 5.07
N THR A 21 -6.65 3.62 6.16
CA THR A 21 -5.40 3.54 6.94
C THR A 21 -4.51 2.41 6.44
N MET A 22 -3.22 2.46 6.73
CA MET A 22 -2.27 1.39 6.41
C MET A 22 -1.24 1.24 7.53
N ASP A 23 -0.69 0.05 7.70
CA ASP A 23 0.49 -0.20 8.55
C ASP A 23 1.65 -0.63 7.66
N TRP A 24 2.81 -0.01 7.84
CA TRP A 24 4.04 -0.45 7.20
C TRP A 24 5.11 -0.58 8.27
N ARG A 25 5.48 -1.83 8.60
CA ARG A 25 6.48 -2.11 9.66
C ARG A 25 6.15 -1.44 11.02
N GLY A 26 4.88 -1.39 11.40
CA GLY A 26 4.44 -0.73 12.64
C GLY A 26 4.30 0.79 12.53
N GLN A 27 4.54 1.38 11.35
CA GLN A 27 4.27 2.78 11.09
C GLN A 27 2.87 2.93 10.46
N SER A 28 1.99 3.64 11.15
CA SER A 28 0.67 3.97 10.62
C SER A 28 0.77 5.04 9.54
N GLY A 29 0.07 4.81 8.43
CA GLY A 29 -0.08 5.76 7.34
C GLY A 29 -1.51 5.76 6.80
N LEU A 30 -1.70 6.47 5.71
CA LEU A 30 -2.93 6.55 4.94
C LEU A 30 -2.69 6.09 3.52
N TRP A 31 -3.70 5.47 2.92
CA TRP A 31 -3.67 5.09 1.52
C TRP A 31 -4.99 5.41 0.83
N ARG A 32 -4.91 5.52 -0.49
CA ARG A 32 -6.06 5.60 -1.38
C ARG A 32 -5.67 5.18 -2.78
N VAL A 33 -6.67 4.85 -3.59
CA VAL A 33 -6.52 4.76 -5.04
C VAL A 33 -7.12 6.03 -5.65
N ASP A 34 -6.34 6.76 -6.43
CA ASP A 34 -6.76 7.98 -7.11
C ASP A 34 -6.22 7.96 -8.55
N ASP A 35 -7.09 8.20 -9.54
CA ASP A 35 -6.76 8.17 -10.97
C ASP A 35 -5.88 6.96 -11.41
N GLN A 36 -6.29 5.75 -11.01
CA GLN A 36 -5.54 4.51 -11.25
C GLN A 36 -4.09 4.51 -10.72
N LYS A 37 -3.81 5.34 -9.72
CA LYS A 37 -2.57 5.32 -8.95
C LYS A 37 -2.81 4.89 -7.52
N TYR A 38 -1.87 4.13 -6.99
CA TYR A 38 -1.80 3.80 -5.57
C TYR A 38 -1.12 4.97 -4.87
N CYS A 39 -1.83 5.65 -3.99
CA CYS A 39 -1.31 6.77 -3.23
C CYS A 39 -1.16 6.40 -1.76
N SER A 40 -0.02 6.74 -1.17
CA SER A 40 0.28 6.49 0.24
C SER A 40 0.90 7.73 0.89
N MET A 41 0.56 8.00 2.15
CA MET A 41 1.10 9.10 2.94
C MET A 41 1.36 8.63 4.37
N PHE A 42 2.48 9.03 4.96
CA PHE A 42 2.76 8.81 6.38
C PHE A 42 2.65 10.16 7.12
N PRO A 43 1.58 10.37 7.93
CA PRO A 43 1.35 11.66 8.59
C PRO A 43 2.46 12.09 9.56
N ASN A 44 3.23 11.11 10.06
CA ASN A 44 4.28 11.32 11.05
C ASN A 44 5.68 11.45 10.42
N ASP A 45 5.80 11.45 9.08
CA ASP A 45 7.06 11.78 8.42
C ASP A 45 7.35 13.30 8.53
N ASP A 46 8.62 13.71 8.42
CA ASP A 46 9.03 15.12 8.45
C ASP A 46 8.38 15.98 7.36
N ALA A 47 7.95 15.34 6.26
CA ALA A 47 7.24 15.96 5.15
C ALA A 47 6.08 15.04 4.71
N PRO A 48 4.90 15.15 5.35
CA PRO A 48 3.76 14.32 5.02
C PRO A 48 3.17 14.75 3.67
N GLU A 49 3.39 13.90 2.66
CA GLU A 49 2.91 14.13 1.31
C GLU A 49 2.29 12.84 0.74
N TRP A 50 1.29 12.99 -0.13
CA TRP A 50 0.77 11.88 -0.90
C TRP A 50 1.77 11.50 -2.00
N ARG A 51 2.32 10.30 -1.88
CA ARG A 51 3.17 9.71 -2.92
C ARG A 51 2.36 8.70 -3.69
N CYS A 52 2.18 8.94 -4.99
CA CYS A 52 1.37 8.13 -5.87
C CYS A 52 2.24 7.34 -6.86
N TYR A 53 1.92 6.06 -7.02
CA TYR A 53 2.66 5.09 -7.82
C TYR A 53 1.73 4.43 -8.82
N ASP A 54 2.24 4.15 -10.02
CA ASP A 54 1.52 3.29 -10.95
C ASP A 54 1.41 1.90 -10.35
N PHE A 55 0.22 1.30 -10.47
CA PHE A 55 -0.02 -0.03 -9.95
C PHE A 55 -0.88 -0.87 -10.90
N ALA A 56 -0.73 -2.17 -10.79
CA ALA A 56 -1.61 -3.15 -11.43
C ALA A 56 -2.41 -3.86 -10.34
N ILE A 57 -3.73 -3.95 -10.52
CA ILE A 57 -4.59 -4.76 -9.66
C ILE A 57 -4.59 -6.19 -10.20
N SER A 58 -4.52 -7.20 -9.33
CA SER A 58 -4.74 -8.60 -9.76
C SER A 58 -6.16 -8.82 -10.26
N THR A 59 -6.36 -9.83 -11.10
CA THR A 59 -7.67 -10.12 -11.71
C THR A 59 -8.79 -10.36 -10.70
N ASP A 60 -8.47 -10.90 -9.53
CA ASP A 60 -9.41 -11.13 -8.43
C ASP A 60 -9.66 -9.87 -7.58
N GLY A 61 -9.04 -8.74 -7.90
CA GLY A 61 -9.13 -7.51 -7.13
C GLY A 61 -8.46 -7.59 -5.76
N THR A 62 -7.75 -8.68 -5.48
CA THR A 62 -7.19 -8.98 -4.14
C THR A 62 -5.72 -8.62 -4.03
N ARG A 63 -5.08 -8.00 -5.02
CA ARG A 63 -3.68 -7.60 -4.93
C ARG A 63 -3.41 -6.32 -5.70
N ILE A 64 -2.46 -5.51 -5.23
CA ILE A 64 -1.86 -4.43 -6.02
C ILE A 64 -0.37 -4.69 -6.22
N ARG A 65 0.13 -4.50 -7.43
CA ARG A 65 1.55 -4.49 -7.75
C ARG A 65 1.97 -3.09 -8.12
N PHE A 66 2.93 -2.48 -7.44
CA PHE A 66 3.47 -1.17 -7.81
C PHE A 66 5.00 -1.17 -7.82
N GLU A 67 5.61 -0.26 -8.58
CA GLU A 67 7.06 -0.13 -8.66
C GLU A 67 7.55 1.12 -7.93
N ARG A 68 8.58 0.97 -7.09
CA ARG A 68 9.20 2.07 -6.36
C ARG A 68 10.70 1.84 -6.22
N GLY A 69 11.49 2.80 -6.71
CA GLY A 69 12.95 2.77 -6.60
C GLY A 69 13.61 1.57 -7.28
N GLY A 70 13.07 1.13 -8.43
CA GLY A 70 13.56 -0.04 -9.16
C GLY A 70 13.20 -1.39 -8.54
N ARG A 71 12.28 -1.40 -7.56
CA ARG A 71 11.76 -2.63 -6.93
C ARG A 71 10.27 -2.76 -7.18
N VAL A 72 9.85 -4.00 -7.44
CA VAL A 72 8.44 -4.37 -7.55
C VAL A 72 7.92 -4.71 -6.15
N TRP A 73 6.78 -4.15 -5.81
CA TRP A 73 6.06 -4.39 -4.57
C TRP A 73 4.74 -5.05 -4.92
N VAL A 74 4.37 -6.12 -4.22
CA VAL A 74 3.05 -6.76 -4.33
C VAL A 74 2.37 -6.73 -2.97
N ALA A 75 1.16 -6.24 -2.98
CA ALA A 75 0.24 -6.08 -1.87
C ALA A 75 -0.92 -7.05 -2.04
N SER A 76 -1.53 -7.54 -0.97
CA SER A 76 -2.80 -8.28 -1.04
C SER A 76 -3.91 -7.58 -0.26
N PHE A 77 -5.16 -7.75 -0.65
CA PHE A 77 -6.39 -7.39 0.02
C PHE A 77 -7.01 -8.72 0.46
N GLU A 78 -7.13 -8.97 1.76
CA GLU A 78 -7.97 -10.07 2.25
C GLU A 78 -9.30 -9.50 2.73
N GLY A 79 -10.39 -10.13 2.28
CA GLY A 79 -11.77 -9.76 2.59
C GLY A 79 -12.33 -10.46 3.81
#